data_AF-A0A1F8JP01-F1
#
_entry.id   AF-A0A1F8JP01-F1
#
_cell.length_a   1.000
_cell.length_b   1.000
_cell.length_c   1.000
_cell.angle_alpha   90.00
_cell.angle_beta   90.00
_cell.angle_gamma   90.00
#
_symmetry.space_group_name_H-M   'P 1'
#
loop_
_entity.id
_entity.type
_entity.pdbx_description
1 polymer ?
#
loop_
_entity_poly.entity_id
_entity_poly.type
_entity_poly.pdbx_seq_one_letter_code
_entity_poly.pdbx_strand_id
1 'polypeptide(L)'
;MKAIILAGGGGTRLWPLSREDFPKQFLNFGLGLSLLQRTVQRLLKAPFIEEVVIATNAHHLALVERQLKKINAWEKVQILIEPCRKNTAPAIGLAVKYLERFCKAKKNDSILVLPSDHLIEPEEIFLDALEQMKKVAQEKWLITFGIRPLRPETGYGYIEIGRKYHALAFEATRFVEKPDLKLAQKYLADPKFYWNAGIFMFSPQTFWEEIKEHAPSLSGLLDADYEQVIREFDRMPDLSIDYAVMEKSKKVLVCPLAVSWSDVGSWDSVYEAFEKDQNQNVKIGSVLDIDTKNSLIVSNNRLVSTIRLEEMLIVETEDAIFISKKGESQRVKHLVKELAEKGKAKRLPPGFVLLDKTEEYEIKKVSLSPMEKMSYAQKEGIDVQWVTLGENGDEWTLNENGHWENFNPTSEQMSWILIETKANRLLSLSSLS
;
A
#
# COMPACT_ATOMS: atom_id res chain seq x y z
N MET A 1 -3.07 -10.53 21.94
CA MET A 1 -2.20 -9.50 21.31
C MET A 1 -3.08 -8.68 20.40
N LYS A 2 -2.81 -7.39 20.20
CA LYS A 2 -3.57 -6.54 19.27
C LYS A 2 -2.63 -6.07 18.16
N ALA A 3 -3.15 -5.83 16.96
CA ALA A 3 -2.35 -5.43 15.82
C ALA A 3 -2.88 -4.14 15.17
N ILE A 4 -1.94 -3.30 14.74
CA ILE A 4 -2.18 -2.07 13.99
C ILE A 4 -1.52 -2.23 12.63
N ILE A 5 -2.32 -2.19 11.57
CA ILE A 5 -1.86 -2.12 10.19
C ILE A 5 -1.86 -0.64 9.76
N LEU A 6 -0.70 -0.13 9.35
CA LEU A 6 -0.56 1.23 8.81
C LEU A 6 -0.81 1.23 7.29
N ALA A 7 -1.89 1.89 6.85
CA ALA A 7 -2.36 1.93 5.46
C ALA A 7 -2.56 3.36 4.90
N GLY A 8 -1.97 4.37 5.53
CA GLY A 8 -2.02 5.78 5.11
C GLY A 8 -1.05 6.18 3.97
N GLY A 9 -0.22 5.26 3.48
CA GLY A 9 0.77 5.52 2.43
C GLY A 9 0.16 5.68 1.03
N GLY A 10 0.76 6.54 0.20
CA GLY A 10 0.36 6.76 -1.20
C GLY A 10 1.17 5.96 -2.23
N GLY A 11 2.40 5.57 -1.89
CA GLY A 11 3.21 4.59 -2.64
C GLY A 11 3.27 4.77 -4.17
N THR A 12 3.68 5.93 -4.68
CA THR A 12 3.60 6.25 -6.13
C THR A 12 4.75 5.73 -7.00
N ARG A 13 5.77 5.10 -6.40
CA ARG A 13 6.98 4.64 -7.11
C ARG A 13 6.76 3.40 -7.98
N LEU A 14 5.58 2.79 -7.91
CA LEU A 14 5.18 1.66 -8.74
C LEU A 14 4.24 2.12 -9.86
N TRP A 15 4.38 3.37 -10.32
CA TRP A 15 3.73 3.81 -11.55
C TRP A 15 4.20 2.90 -12.71
N PRO A 16 3.29 2.39 -13.56
CA PRO A 16 1.92 2.82 -13.78
C PRO A 16 0.86 1.98 -13.05
N LEU A 17 1.22 1.07 -12.15
CA LEU A 17 0.21 0.37 -11.33
C LEU A 17 -0.30 1.24 -10.17
N SER A 18 0.62 1.81 -9.39
CA SER A 18 0.25 2.70 -8.27
C SER A 18 -0.11 4.09 -8.75
N ARG A 19 -1.13 4.68 -8.14
CA ARG A 19 -1.61 6.04 -8.38
C ARG A 19 -1.99 6.66 -7.04
N GLU A 20 -2.18 7.98 -7.02
CA GLU A 20 -2.66 8.68 -5.82
C GLU A 20 -3.97 8.08 -5.30
N ASP A 21 -4.91 7.81 -6.21
CA ASP A 21 -6.20 7.20 -5.89
C ASP A 21 -6.17 5.67 -5.80
N PHE A 22 -5.06 5.03 -6.14
CA PHE A 22 -4.88 3.59 -5.98
C PHE A 22 -3.44 3.26 -5.49
N PRO A 23 -3.18 3.50 -4.19
CA PRO A 23 -1.87 3.27 -3.59
C PRO A 23 -1.36 1.83 -3.65
N LYS A 24 -0.05 1.66 -3.39
CA LYS A 24 0.63 0.36 -3.52
C LYS A 24 0.02 -0.77 -2.69
N GLN A 25 -0.49 -0.49 -1.50
CA GLN A 25 -1.08 -1.52 -0.61
C GLN A 25 -2.28 -2.24 -1.24
N PHE A 26 -2.92 -1.64 -2.25
CA PHE A 26 -4.06 -2.24 -2.95
C PHE A 26 -3.66 -3.00 -4.22
N LEU A 27 -2.38 -2.96 -4.61
CA LEU A 27 -1.89 -3.65 -5.80
C LEU A 27 -1.85 -5.17 -5.58
N ASN A 28 -2.27 -5.88 -6.61
CA ASN A 28 -2.12 -7.33 -6.75
C ASN A 28 -1.12 -7.59 -7.89
N PHE A 29 -0.02 -8.27 -7.58
CA PHE A 29 1.05 -8.61 -8.52
C PHE A 29 0.87 -10.02 -9.11
N GLY A 30 -0.36 -10.37 -9.48
CA GLY A 30 -0.70 -11.73 -9.96
C GLY A 30 -0.70 -12.80 -8.86
N LEU A 31 -0.66 -12.41 -7.58
CA LEU A 31 -0.64 -13.31 -6.42
C LEU A 31 -2.05 -13.61 -5.85
N GLY A 32 -3.10 -13.27 -6.61
CA GLY A 32 -4.50 -13.42 -6.20
C GLY A 32 -5.00 -12.39 -5.18
N LEU A 33 -4.13 -11.95 -4.26
CA LEU A 33 -4.44 -11.00 -3.19
C LEU A 33 -3.61 -9.72 -3.30
N SER A 34 -4.19 -8.59 -2.89
CA SER A 34 -3.43 -7.36 -2.71
C SER A 34 -2.49 -7.43 -1.51
N LEU A 35 -1.50 -6.53 -1.43
CA LEU A 35 -0.58 -6.48 -0.29
C LEU A 35 -1.33 -6.30 1.06
N LEU A 36 -2.34 -5.43 1.09
CA LEU A 36 -3.19 -5.24 2.27
C LEU A 36 -3.95 -6.53 2.61
N GLN A 37 -4.56 -7.18 1.62
CA GLN A 37 -5.29 -8.43 1.83
C GLN A 37 -4.38 -9.54 2.37
N ARG A 38 -3.17 -9.68 1.82
CA ARG A 38 -2.16 -10.62 2.32
C ARG A 38 -1.81 -10.32 3.77
N THR A 39 -1.56 -9.06 4.10
CA THR A 39 -1.25 -8.63 5.46
C THR A 39 -2.40 -8.96 6.43
N VAL A 40 -3.63 -8.62 6.06
CA VAL A 40 -4.82 -8.93 6.88
C VAL A 40 -4.98 -10.44 7.07
N GLN A 41 -4.94 -11.23 5.99
CA GLN A 41 -5.08 -12.68 6.10
C GLN A 41 -3.98 -13.31 6.96
N ARG A 42 -2.73 -12.86 6.82
CA ARG A 42 -1.61 -13.33 7.64
C ARG A 42 -1.89 -13.15 9.13
N LEU A 43 -2.40 -11.99 9.53
CA LEU A 43 -2.74 -11.73 10.93
C LEU A 43 -3.97 -12.54 11.39
N LEU A 44 -4.99 -12.67 10.55
CA LEU A 44 -6.21 -13.42 10.90
C LEU A 44 -5.99 -14.94 11.02
N LYS A 45 -4.90 -15.47 10.45
CA LYS A 45 -4.47 -16.87 10.67
C LYS A 45 -3.92 -17.11 12.08
N ALA A 46 -3.47 -16.07 12.79
CA ALA A 46 -2.79 -16.19 14.07
C ALA A 46 -3.78 -16.12 15.25
N PRO A 47 -4.04 -17.23 15.97
CA PRO A 47 -5.07 -17.26 17.02
C PRO A 47 -4.73 -16.40 18.25
N PHE A 48 -3.46 -16.02 18.42
CA PHE A 48 -3.01 -15.16 19.51
C PHE A 48 -3.19 -13.65 19.25
N ILE A 49 -3.62 -13.27 18.03
CA ILE A 49 -4.00 -11.91 17.64
C ILE A 49 -5.52 -11.78 17.82
N GLU A 50 -5.92 -11.01 18.81
CA GLU A 50 -7.31 -10.85 19.23
C GLU A 50 -8.04 -9.75 18.44
N GLU A 51 -7.30 -8.70 18.06
CA GLU A 51 -7.86 -7.51 17.42
C GLU A 51 -6.92 -7.01 16.34
N VAL A 52 -7.48 -6.61 15.20
CA VAL A 52 -6.75 -5.99 14.08
C VAL A 52 -7.40 -4.65 13.74
N VAL A 53 -6.62 -3.58 13.85
CA VAL A 53 -7.03 -2.22 13.46
C VAL A 53 -6.24 -1.81 12.22
N ILE A 54 -6.92 -1.32 11.19
CA ILE A 54 -6.30 -0.68 10.04
C ILE A 54 -6.39 0.83 10.23
N ALA A 55 -5.24 1.49 10.44
CA ALA A 55 -5.14 2.94 10.43
C ALA A 55 -4.95 3.43 8.98
N THR A 56 -5.89 4.23 8.49
CA THR A 56 -5.91 4.74 7.12
C THR A 56 -6.49 6.15 7.08
N ASN A 57 -6.47 6.80 5.93
CA ASN A 57 -7.13 8.09 5.73
C ASN A 57 -8.54 7.93 5.13
N ALA A 58 -9.37 8.97 5.24
CA ALA A 58 -10.73 8.97 4.71
C ALA A 58 -10.80 8.73 3.20
N HIS A 59 -9.80 9.21 2.45
CA HIS A 59 -9.71 9.05 1.00
C HIS A 59 -9.63 7.56 0.57
N HIS A 60 -8.99 6.72 1.38
CA HIS A 60 -8.82 5.29 1.08
C HIS A 60 -9.89 4.38 1.69
N LEU A 61 -10.83 4.91 2.48
CA LEU A 61 -11.81 4.10 3.22
C LEU A 61 -12.60 3.15 2.30
N ALA A 62 -13.14 3.66 1.20
CA ALA A 62 -13.93 2.86 0.26
C ALA A 62 -13.11 1.76 -0.42
N LEU A 63 -11.80 1.95 -0.60
CA LEU A 63 -10.91 0.92 -1.12
C LEU A 63 -10.63 -0.15 -0.07
N VAL A 64 -10.33 0.25 1.16
CA VAL A 64 -10.12 -0.68 2.28
C VAL A 64 -11.37 -1.56 2.47
N GLU A 65 -12.57 -0.96 2.49
CA GLU A 65 -13.82 -1.70 2.59
C GLU A 65 -13.98 -2.76 1.48
N ARG A 66 -13.79 -2.37 0.21
CA ARG A 66 -13.86 -3.31 -0.92
C ARG A 66 -12.84 -4.45 -0.79
N GLN A 67 -11.62 -4.13 -0.39
CA GLN A 67 -10.55 -5.11 -0.23
C GLN A 67 -10.87 -6.14 0.86
N LEU A 68 -11.41 -5.69 1.99
CA LEU A 68 -11.79 -6.55 3.12
C LEU A 68 -13.02 -7.41 2.80
N LYS A 69 -14.03 -6.86 2.14
CA LYS A 69 -15.21 -7.62 1.71
C LYS A 69 -14.83 -8.74 0.75
N LYS A 70 -13.92 -8.47 -0.20
CA LYS A 70 -13.42 -9.47 -1.16
C LYS A 70 -12.77 -10.70 -0.50
N ILE A 71 -12.25 -10.57 0.71
CA ILE A 71 -11.64 -11.68 1.47
C ILE A 71 -12.46 -12.09 2.71
N ASN A 72 -13.73 -11.68 2.81
CA ASN A 72 -14.61 -11.96 3.95
C ASN A 72 -14.00 -11.57 5.32
N ALA A 73 -13.28 -10.45 5.36
CA ALA A 73 -12.61 -9.93 6.56
C ALA A 73 -13.24 -8.63 7.10
N TRP A 74 -14.26 -8.08 6.43
CA TRP A 74 -14.88 -6.79 6.81
C TRP A 74 -15.32 -6.74 8.28
N GLU A 75 -15.95 -7.81 8.77
CA GLU A 75 -16.44 -7.89 10.16
C GLU A 75 -15.36 -8.31 11.17
N LYS A 76 -14.16 -8.67 10.69
CA LYS A 76 -13.06 -9.21 11.51
C LYS A 76 -11.98 -8.17 11.81
N VAL A 77 -12.07 -6.97 11.22
CA VAL A 77 -11.07 -5.91 11.40
C VAL A 77 -11.77 -4.60 11.68
N GLN A 78 -11.14 -3.77 12.50
CA GLN A 78 -11.59 -2.42 12.79
C GLN A 78 -10.87 -1.43 11.88
N ILE A 79 -11.53 -0.32 11.53
CA ILE A 79 -10.94 0.74 10.72
C ILE A 79 -10.84 2.02 11.56
N LEU A 80 -9.63 2.56 11.63
CA LEU A 80 -9.34 3.84 12.23
C LEU A 80 -9.02 4.85 11.13
N ILE A 81 -9.79 5.93 11.09
CA ILE A 81 -9.60 7.01 10.12
C ILE A 81 -8.74 8.10 10.77
N GLU A 82 -7.55 8.32 10.21
CA GLU A 82 -6.68 9.44 10.53
C GLU A 82 -7.29 10.77 10.01
N PRO A 83 -7.40 11.81 10.85
CA PRO A 83 -7.96 13.10 10.43
C PRO A 83 -7.17 13.78 9.31
N CYS A 84 -5.84 13.66 9.34
CA CYS A 84 -4.94 14.13 8.30
C CYS A 84 -3.64 13.31 8.32
N ARG A 85 -2.77 13.46 7.31
CA ARG A 85 -1.52 12.69 7.24
C ARG A 85 -0.45 13.36 8.12
N LYS A 86 0.03 12.64 9.15
CA LYS A 86 1.07 13.10 10.09
C LYS A 86 2.21 12.08 10.31
N ASN A 87 2.31 11.08 9.41
CA ASN A 87 3.34 10.04 9.43
C ASN A 87 3.17 9.08 10.62
N THR A 88 4.12 8.17 10.84
CA THR A 88 3.87 6.96 11.62
C THR A 88 3.77 7.18 13.13
N ALA A 89 4.46 8.15 13.74
CA ALA A 89 4.39 8.33 15.20
C ALA A 89 2.99 8.82 15.67
N PRO A 90 2.40 9.87 15.08
CA PRO A 90 1.02 10.27 15.39
C PRO A 90 -0.02 9.21 15.05
N ALA A 91 0.13 8.53 13.90
CA ALA A 91 -0.79 7.47 13.49
C ALA A 91 -0.81 6.31 14.50
N ILE A 92 0.37 5.86 14.95
CA ILE A 92 0.50 4.83 15.98
C ILE A 92 -0.07 5.35 17.31
N GLY A 93 0.22 6.59 17.71
CA GLY A 93 -0.31 7.17 18.94
C GLY A 93 -1.84 7.19 18.99
N LEU A 94 -2.49 7.63 17.90
CA LEU A 94 -3.93 7.59 17.77
C LEU A 94 -4.47 6.15 17.78
N ALA A 95 -3.79 5.22 17.11
CA ALA A 95 -4.19 3.82 17.10
C ALA A 95 -4.05 3.14 18.46
N VAL A 96 -3.01 3.45 19.25
CA VAL A 96 -2.88 2.98 20.63
C VAL A 96 -4.02 3.53 21.50
N LYS A 97 -4.36 4.83 21.40
CA LYS A 97 -5.53 5.41 22.10
C LYS A 97 -6.84 4.75 21.70
N TYR A 98 -7.03 4.47 20.42
CA TYR A 98 -8.19 3.76 19.91
C TYR A 98 -8.30 2.36 20.53
N LEU A 99 -7.19 1.60 20.53
CA LEU A 99 -7.15 0.26 21.12
C LEU A 99 -7.42 0.27 22.63
N GLU A 100 -6.89 1.23 23.37
CA GLU A 100 -7.15 1.40 24.81
C GLU A 100 -8.64 1.70 25.07
N ARG A 101 -9.23 2.60 24.29
CA ARG A 101 -10.62 3.06 24.50
C ARG A 101 -11.66 2.06 24.03
N PHE A 102 -11.54 1.56 22.81
CA PHE A 102 -12.60 0.79 22.15
C PHE A 102 -12.34 -0.71 22.15
N CYS A 103 -11.06 -1.13 22.12
CA CYS A 103 -10.66 -2.54 22.14
C CYS A 103 -10.18 -3.02 23.52
N LYS A 104 -10.34 -2.19 24.57
CA LYS A 104 -9.99 -2.48 25.97
C LYS A 104 -8.55 -2.98 26.13
N ALA A 105 -7.61 -2.43 25.36
CA ALA A 105 -6.19 -2.76 25.49
C ALA A 105 -5.69 -2.39 26.89
N LYS A 106 -5.06 -3.34 27.57
CA LYS A 106 -4.47 -3.13 28.90
C LYS A 106 -3.04 -2.61 28.76
N LYS A 107 -2.56 -1.95 29.81
CA LYS A 107 -1.20 -1.39 29.90
C LYS A 107 -0.07 -2.37 29.49
N ASN A 108 -0.25 -3.66 29.80
CA ASN A 108 0.74 -4.72 29.54
C ASN A 108 0.33 -5.64 28.37
N ASP A 109 -0.72 -5.31 27.61
CA ASP A 109 -1.02 -6.04 26.38
C ASP A 109 0.11 -5.80 25.38
N SER A 110 0.38 -6.77 24.51
CA SER A 110 1.29 -6.59 23.38
C SER A 110 0.52 -6.01 22.19
N ILE A 111 1.04 -4.92 21.64
CA ILE A 111 0.62 -4.29 20.40
C ILE A 111 1.68 -4.54 19.34
N LEU A 112 1.27 -5.12 18.22
CA LEU A 112 2.05 -5.22 16.99
C LEU A 112 1.69 -4.05 16.07
N VAL A 113 2.68 -3.40 15.49
CA VAL A 113 2.51 -2.39 14.43
C VAL A 113 3.23 -2.87 13.20
N LEU A 114 2.55 -2.86 12.05
CA LEU A 114 3.12 -3.30 10.79
C LEU A 114 2.60 -2.47 9.60
N PRO A 115 3.41 -2.27 8.55
CA PRO A 115 2.94 -1.68 7.30
C PRO A 115 2.00 -2.63 6.55
N SER A 116 1.07 -2.05 5.79
CA SER A 116 0.08 -2.79 4.98
C SER A 116 0.64 -3.42 3.70
N ASP A 117 1.87 -3.11 3.34
CA ASP A 117 2.41 -3.25 2.00
C ASP A 117 3.72 -4.06 1.94
N HIS A 118 3.96 -4.93 2.90
CA HIS A 118 5.13 -5.81 2.94
C HIS A 118 4.82 -7.23 2.45
N LEU A 119 5.71 -7.76 1.62
CA LEU A 119 5.79 -9.18 1.28
C LEU A 119 6.68 -9.86 2.30
N ILE A 120 6.19 -10.94 2.91
CA ILE A 120 6.88 -11.70 3.96
C ILE A 120 6.63 -13.18 3.73
N GLU A 121 7.70 -13.96 3.51
CA GLU A 121 7.62 -15.42 3.33
C GLU A 121 8.85 -16.13 3.90
N PRO A 122 8.72 -17.30 4.54
CA PRO A 122 7.48 -17.98 4.90
C PRO A 122 6.70 -17.25 5.99
N GLU A 123 5.36 -17.24 5.91
CA GLU A 123 4.50 -16.53 6.88
C GLU A 123 4.57 -17.17 8.27
N GLU A 124 4.76 -18.49 8.33
CA GLU A 124 4.81 -19.28 9.55
C GLU A 124 5.97 -18.85 10.45
N ILE A 125 7.17 -18.67 9.87
CA ILE A 125 8.36 -18.20 10.60
C ILE A 125 8.13 -16.81 11.19
N PHE A 126 7.45 -15.94 10.45
CA PHE A 126 7.11 -14.61 10.93
C PHE A 126 6.10 -14.68 12.10
N LEU A 127 5.03 -15.46 11.97
CA LEU A 127 4.03 -15.63 13.03
C LEU A 127 4.60 -16.26 14.30
N ASP A 128 5.47 -17.27 14.17
CA ASP A 128 6.17 -17.89 15.30
C ASP A 128 7.05 -16.89 16.06
N ALA A 129 7.74 -16.01 15.32
CA ALA A 129 8.52 -14.94 15.94
C ALA A 129 7.62 -13.94 16.67
N LEU A 130 6.48 -13.56 16.10
CA LEU A 130 5.51 -12.68 16.77
C LEU A 130 5.00 -13.29 18.08
N GLU A 131 4.64 -14.58 18.06
CA GLU A 131 4.13 -15.28 19.24
C GLU A 131 5.16 -15.30 20.38
N GLN A 132 6.41 -15.60 20.06
CA GLN A 132 7.50 -15.62 21.04
C GLN A 132 7.80 -14.23 21.59
N MET A 133 7.82 -13.21 20.72
CA MET A 133 8.14 -11.83 21.11
C MET A 133 7.01 -11.15 21.88
N LYS A 134 5.77 -11.66 21.80
CA LYS A 134 4.61 -11.17 22.57
C LYS A 134 4.92 -10.97 24.04
N LYS A 135 5.56 -11.95 24.68
CA LYS A 135 5.87 -11.94 26.13
C LYS A 135 6.98 -10.93 26.44
N VAL A 136 8.03 -10.91 25.60
CA VAL A 136 9.14 -9.97 25.75
C VAL A 136 8.66 -8.51 25.65
N ALA A 137 7.69 -8.23 24.78
CA ALA A 137 7.08 -6.90 24.66
C ALA A 137 6.42 -6.39 25.96
N GLN A 138 6.05 -7.31 26.87
CA GLN A 138 5.44 -6.97 28.17
C GLN A 138 6.48 -6.58 29.22
N GLU A 139 7.78 -6.81 28.95
CA GLU A 139 8.91 -6.51 29.84
C GLU A 139 9.49 -5.10 29.60
N LYS A 140 8.66 -4.16 29.14
CA LYS A 140 9.03 -2.77 28.86
C LYS A 140 10.03 -2.52 27.73
N TRP A 141 10.08 -3.41 26.74
CA TRP A 141 10.90 -3.25 25.54
C TRP A 141 10.10 -2.78 24.33
N LEU A 142 10.74 -1.95 23.50
CA LEU A 142 10.36 -1.70 22.11
C LEU A 142 11.05 -2.74 21.23
N ILE A 143 10.30 -3.64 20.62
CA ILE A 143 10.85 -4.65 19.72
C ILE A 143 10.69 -4.15 18.29
N THR A 144 11.74 -4.29 17.49
CA THR A 144 11.72 -4.13 16.03
C THR A 144 12.21 -5.41 15.37
N PHE A 145 11.77 -5.66 14.14
CA PHE A 145 12.11 -6.87 13.40
C PHE A 145 13.17 -6.56 12.35
N GLY A 146 14.26 -7.31 12.40
CA GLY A 146 15.44 -7.10 11.57
C GLY A 146 15.53 -8.10 10.43
N ILE A 147 15.77 -7.62 9.20
CA ILE A 147 16.02 -8.48 8.03
C ILE A 147 17.49 -8.47 7.68
N ARG A 148 18.07 -9.63 7.36
CA ARG A 148 19.47 -9.69 6.94
C ARG A 148 19.65 -8.93 5.62
N PRO A 149 20.57 -7.94 5.54
CA PRO A 149 20.84 -7.24 4.30
C PRO A 149 21.39 -8.18 3.25
N LEU A 150 20.84 -8.11 2.04
CA LEU A 150 21.32 -8.86 0.87
C LEU A 150 22.03 -7.96 -0.15
N ARG A 151 21.89 -6.64 0.00
CA ARG A 151 22.50 -5.60 -0.85
C ARG A 151 22.72 -4.32 -0.03
N PRO A 152 23.54 -3.37 -0.51
CA PRO A 152 23.74 -2.11 0.20
C PRO A 152 22.59 -1.12 -0.12
N GLU A 153 21.39 -1.43 0.38
CA GLU A 153 20.21 -0.58 0.17
C GLU A 153 20.34 0.73 0.95
N THR A 154 20.14 1.87 0.29
CA THR A 154 20.21 3.21 0.93
C THR A 154 18.82 3.73 1.31
N GLY A 155 17.75 3.07 0.86
CA GLY A 155 16.37 3.43 1.16
C GLY A 155 15.86 2.95 2.53
N TYR A 156 16.58 2.03 3.19
CA TYR A 156 16.17 1.41 4.45
C TYR A 156 16.97 1.93 5.64
N GLY A 157 16.38 1.82 6.84
CA GLY A 157 17.10 1.94 8.09
C GLY A 157 17.93 0.69 8.38
N TYR A 158 19.08 0.86 9.03
CA TYR A 158 19.94 -0.22 9.49
C TYR A 158 20.02 -0.19 11.02
N ILE A 159 20.01 -1.38 11.61
CA ILE A 159 20.08 -1.57 13.05
C ILE A 159 21.23 -2.50 13.36
N GLU A 160 22.13 -2.07 14.24
CA GLU A 160 23.21 -2.88 14.76
C GLU A 160 22.75 -3.64 16.00
N ILE A 161 22.94 -4.96 15.99
CA ILE A 161 22.65 -5.81 17.15
C ILE A 161 23.85 -5.88 18.09
N GLY A 162 23.55 -5.85 19.39
CA GLY A 162 24.51 -5.95 20.49
C GLY A 162 24.34 -7.25 21.27
N ARG A 163 24.27 -7.11 22.60
CA ARG A 163 24.18 -8.26 23.50
C ARG A 163 22.85 -8.99 23.33
N LYS A 164 22.90 -10.32 23.43
CA LYS A 164 21.71 -11.17 23.43
C LYS A 164 20.90 -10.93 24.71
N TYR A 165 19.61 -10.65 24.55
CA TYR A 165 18.66 -10.48 25.66
C TYR A 165 17.76 -11.73 25.81
N HIS A 166 17.29 -12.26 24.68
CA HIS A 166 16.38 -13.41 24.60
C HIS A 166 16.87 -14.38 23.50
N ALA A 167 16.29 -15.59 23.42
CA ALA A 167 16.61 -16.57 22.37
C ALA A 167 16.54 -15.98 20.95
N LEU A 168 15.54 -15.13 20.70
CA LEU A 168 15.27 -14.45 19.43
C LEU A 168 15.47 -12.93 19.46
N ALA A 169 16.05 -12.36 20.53
CA ALA A 169 16.16 -10.90 20.65
C ALA A 169 17.52 -10.43 21.15
N PHE A 170 18.01 -9.36 20.55
CA PHE A 170 19.28 -8.70 20.85
C PHE A 170 19.02 -7.23 21.10
N GLU A 171 19.84 -6.58 21.94
CA GLU A 171 19.74 -5.13 22.08
C GLU A 171 20.14 -4.41 20.79
N ALA A 172 19.45 -3.33 20.45
CA ALA A 172 19.90 -2.43 19.41
C ALA A 172 20.98 -1.50 19.98
N THR A 173 22.20 -1.56 19.45
CA THR A 173 23.29 -0.67 19.88
C THR A 173 23.36 0.60 19.04
N ARG A 174 22.85 0.54 17.81
CA ARG A 174 22.85 1.67 16.89
C ARG A 174 21.71 1.54 15.88
N PHE A 175 21.05 2.65 15.59
CA PHE A 175 20.08 2.77 14.51
C PHE A 175 20.56 3.86 13.55
N VAL A 176 20.51 3.59 12.25
CA VAL A 176 20.92 4.53 11.20
C VAL A 176 19.89 4.51 10.07
N GLU A 177 19.06 5.54 9.97
CA GLU A 177 18.08 5.67 8.90
C GLU A 177 18.72 6.12 7.59
N LYS A 178 18.47 5.37 6.50
CA LYS A 178 18.86 5.72 5.11
C LYS A 178 20.34 6.16 4.96
N PRO A 179 21.31 5.27 5.25
CA PRO A 179 22.73 5.60 5.11
C PRO A 179 23.10 5.85 3.64
N ASP A 180 24.23 6.53 3.43
CA ASP A 180 24.85 6.60 2.11
C ASP A 180 25.33 5.21 1.63
N LEU A 181 25.61 5.08 0.33
CA LEU A 181 26.01 3.81 -0.27
C LEU A 181 27.28 3.22 0.35
N LYS A 182 28.23 4.07 0.77
CA LYS A 182 29.50 3.64 1.35
C LYS A 182 29.30 3.02 2.73
N LEU A 183 28.42 3.61 3.55
CA LEU A 183 28.01 3.06 4.83
C LEU A 183 27.16 1.81 4.65
N ALA A 184 26.21 1.80 3.72
CA ALA A 184 25.40 0.62 3.41
C ALA A 184 26.27 -0.60 3.00
N GLN A 185 27.33 -0.38 2.21
CA GLN A 185 28.31 -1.42 1.86
C GLN A 185 29.06 -1.96 3.09
N LYS A 186 29.44 -1.09 4.04
CA LYS A 186 30.06 -1.51 5.29
C LYS A 186 29.10 -2.33 6.15
N TYR A 187 27.85 -1.89 6.24
CA TYR A 187 26.83 -2.59 7.03
C TYR A 187 26.48 -3.95 6.42
N LEU A 188 26.41 -4.05 5.09
CA LEU A 188 26.23 -5.34 4.42
C LEU A 188 27.33 -6.36 4.76
N ALA A 189 28.57 -5.89 4.90
CA ALA A 189 29.71 -6.76 5.21
C ALA A 189 29.78 -7.19 6.69
N ASP A 190 29.07 -6.51 7.58
CA ASP A 190 29.07 -6.79 9.01
C ASP A 190 27.80 -7.55 9.42
N PRO A 191 27.92 -8.81 9.91
CA PRO A 191 26.76 -9.63 10.27
C PRO A 191 25.94 -9.10 11.45
N LYS A 192 26.40 -8.04 12.13
CA LYS A 192 25.65 -7.37 13.19
C LYS A 192 24.59 -6.41 12.67
N PHE A 193 24.58 -6.07 11.38
CA PHE A 193 23.62 -5.11 10.83
C PHE A 193 22.43 -5.81 10.18
N TYR A 194 21.26 -5.28 10.48
CA TYR A 194 19.97 -5.72 9.95
C TYR A 194 19.23 -4.53 9.36
N TRP A 195 18.47 -4.73 8.30
CA TRP A 195 17.49 -3.76 7.85
C TRP A 195 16.34 -3.65 8.85
N ASN A 196 15.90 -2.44 9.15
CA ASN A 196 14.66 -2.18 9.87
C ASN A 196 13.47 -2.55 8.96
N ALA A 197 12.70 -3.55 9.34
CA ALA A 197 11.51 -3.95 8.59
C ALA A 197 10.33 -2.98 8.77
N GLY A 198 10.44 -1.94 9.59
CA GLY A 198 9.34 -1.03 9.91
C GLY A 198 8.19 -1.70 10.68
N ILE A 199 8.45 -2.87 11.27
CA ILE A 199 7.52 -3.64 12.10
C ILE A 199 7.97 -3.48 13.54
N PHE A 200 7.04 -3.15 14.42
CA PHE A 200 7.32 -2.87 15.83
C PHE A 200 6.38 -3.66 16.75
N MET A 201 6.85 -3.99 17.94
CA MET A 201 6.02 -4.60 18.96
C MET A 201 6.37 -4.02 20.34
N PHE A 202 5.37 -3.62 21.10
CA PHE A 202 5.54 -3.00 22.42
C PHE A 202 4.27 -3.12 23.25
N SER A 203 4.33 -2.76 24.53
CA SER A 203 3.13 -2.56 25.34
C SER A 203 2.65 -1.10 25.27
N PRO A 204 1.34 -0.81 25.45
CA PRO A 204 0.85 0.57 25.56
C PRO A 204 1.62 1.38 26.60
N GLN A 205 1.90 0.79 27.77
CA GLN A 205 2.67 1.46 28.81
C GLN A 205 4.05 1.88 28.31
N THR A 206 4.78 0.97 27.67
CA THR A 206 6.11 1.26 27.13
C THR A 206 6.06 2.33 26.06
N PHE A 207 5.09 2.24 25.14
CA PHE A 207 4.91 3.23 24.09
C PHE A 207 4.71 4.64 24.67
N TRP A 208 3.83 4.79 25.66
CA TRP A 208 3.59 6.09 26.28
C TRP A 208 4.79 6.61 27.10
N GLU A 209 5.48 5.74 27.83
CA GLU A 209 6.71 6.08 28.55
C GLU A 209 7.78 6.63 27.58
N GLU A 210 8.00 5.95 26.45
CA GLU A 210 9.03 6.31 25.46
C GLU A 210 8.66 7.52 24.60
N ILE A 211 7.38 7.69 24.24
CA ILE A 211 6.89 8.90 23.56
C ILE A 211 7.04 10.13 24.47
N LYS A 212 6.73 10.00 25.76
CA LYS A 212 6.91 11.08 26.73
C LYS A 212 8.37 11.49 26.88
N GLU A 213 9.28 10.53 26.86
CA GLU A 213 10.72 10.78 27.00
C GLU A 213 11.34 11.40 25.73
N HIS A 214 10.99 10.90 24.55
CA HIS A 214 11.72 11.21 23.31
C HIS A 214 10.99 12.13 22.32
N ALA A 215 9.67 12.30 22.50
CA ALA A 215 8.81 13.13 21.66
C ALA A 215 7.78 13.92 22.51
N PRO A 216 8.22 14.75 23.48
CA PRO A 216 7.32 15.42 24.44
C PRO A 216 6.28 16.34 23.77
N SER A 217 6.60 16.96 22.63
CA SER A 217 5.64 17.77 21.86
C SER A 217 4.49 16.94 21.30
N LEU A 218 4.76 15.72 20.86
CA LEU A 218 3.73 14.76 20.43
C LEU A 218 2.99 14.19 21.66
N SER A 219 3.72 13.84 22.72
CA SER A 219 3.14 13.33 23.96
C SER A 219 2.10 14.27 24.55
N GLY A 220 2.34 15.58 24.58
CA GLY A 220 1.39 16.55 25.13
C GLY A 220 0.06 16.60 24.38
N LEU A 221 0.08 16.41 23.06
CA LEU A 221 -1.13 16.36 22.23
C LEU A 221 -1.85 15.00 22.31
N LEU A 222 -1.11 13.93 22.63
CA LEU A 222 -1.67 12.60 22.83
C LEU A 222 -2.17 12.38 24.28
N ASP A 223 -1.76 13.21 25.24
CA ASP A 223 -2.17 13.15 26.65
C ASP A 223 -3.56 13.79 26.88
N ALA A 224 -4.53 13.35 26.10
CA ALA A 224 -5.92 13.73 26.23
C ALA A 224 -6.84 12.52 25.98
N ASP A 225 -8.15 12.73 26.11
CA ASP A 225 -9.14 11.74 25.66
C ASP A 225 -9.12 11.60 24.13
N TYR A 226 -9.69 10.51 23.65
CA TYR A 226 -9.67 10.18 22.22
C TYR A 226 -10.32 11.26 21.34
N GLU A 227 -11.42 11.87 21.75
CA GLU A 227 -12.08 12.92 20.97
C GLU A 227 -11.21 14.18 20.86
N GLN A 228 -10.54 14.57 21.94
CA GLN A 228 -9.61 15.70 21.92
C GLN A 228 -8.40 15.40 21.04
N VAL A 229 -7.83 14.19 21.13
CA VAL A 229 -6.72 13.75 20.28
C VAL A 229 -7.09 13.85 18.79
N ILE A 230 -8.30 13.43 18.42
CA ILE A 230 -8.81 13.56 17.05
C ILE A 230 -8.92 15.04 16.64
N ARG A 231 -9.47 15.90 17.52
CA ARG A 231 -9.63 17.33 17.23
C ARG A 231 -8.30 18.09 17.07
N GLU A 232 -7.25 17.68 17.78
CA GLU A 232 -5.95 18.34 17.74
C GLU A 232 -4.92 17.61 16.85
N PHE A 233 -5.34 16.58 16.13
CA PHE A 233 -4.44 15.74 15.33
C PHE A 233 -3.68 16.54 14.26
N ASP A 234 -4.32 17.57 13.69
CA ASP A 234 -3.73 18.49 12.72
C ASP A 234 -2.58 19.34 13.29
N ARG A 235 -2.53 19.54 14.61
CA ARG A 235 -1.45 20.26 15.31
C ARG A 235 -0.24 19.37 15.60
N MET A 236 -0.35 18.06 15.43
CA MET A 236 0.75 17.13 15.66
C MET A 236 1.88 17.33 14.64
N PRO A 237 3.15 17.06 15.03
CA PRO A 237 4.26 17.09 14.09
C PRO A 237 4.12 15.98 13.03
N ASP A 238 4.53 16.26 11.80
CA ASP A 238 4.76 15.22 10.79
C ASP A 238 6.07 14.50 11.15
N LEU A 239 5.97 13.34 11.80
CA LEU A 239 7.12 12.66 12.40
C LEU A 239 6.95 11.14 12.35
N SER A 240 7.98 10.42 11.87
CA SER A 240 7.99 8.96 11.92
C SER A 240 8.37 8.44 13.31
N ILE A 241 7.91 7.23 13.65
CA ILE A 241 8.25 6.57 14.91
C ILE A 241 9.75 6.26 15.02
N ASP A 242 10.40 6.00 13.88
CA ASP A 242 11.83 5.76 13.79
C ASP A 242 12.62 6.95 14.37
N TYR A 243 12.34 8.17 13.89
CA TYR A 243 12.96 9.40 14.38
C TYR A 243 12.42 9.87 15.73
N ALA A 244 11.14 9.66 15.99
CA ALA A 244 10.51 10.09 17.24
C ALA A 244 11.11 9.35 18.43
N VAL A 245 11.27 8.03 18.30
CA VAL A 245 11.55 7.13 19.43
C VAL A 245 12.68 6.15 19.13
N MET A 246 12.61 5.37 18.04
CA MET A 246 13.48 4.19 17.87
C MET A 246 14.98 4.53 17.79
N GLU A 247 15.34 5.66 17.18
CA GLU A 247 16.74 6.12 17.11
C GLU A 247 17.30 6.62 18.45
N LYS A 248 16.44 7.04 19.37
CA LYS A 248 16.81 7.71 20.62
C LYS A 248 16.71 6.78 21.83
N SER A 249 15.80 5.81 21.76
CA SER A 249 15.49 4.92 22.86
C SER A 249 16.64 3.96 23.16
N LYS A 250 16.88 3.74 24.45
CA LYS A 250 17.79 2.71 24.95
C LYS A 250 17.08 1.38 25.24
N LYS A 251 15.76 1.34 25.07
CA LYS A 251 14.91 0.16 25.34
C LYS A 251 14.48 -0.54 24.06
N VAL A 252 15.39 -0.66 23.09
CA VAL A 252 15.10 -1.30 21.80
C VAL A 252 15.73 -2.69 21.72
N LEU A 253 14.91 -3.69 21.40
CA LEU A 253 15.35 -5.02 21.02
C LEU A 253 15.11 -5.25 19.53
N VAL A 254 16.05 -5.90 18.87
CA VAL A 254 15.94 -6.40 17.51
C VAL A 254 15.64 -7.89 17.55
N CYS A 255 14.59 -8.31 16.85
CA CYS A 255 14.30 -9.69 16.54
C CYS A 255 14.70 -10.00 15.08
N PRO A 256 15.85 -10.65 14.85
CA PRO A 256 16.24 -11.09 13.51
C PRO A 256 15.25 -12.11 12.95
N LEU A 257 14.71 -11.84 11.76
CA LEU A 257 13.83 -12.76 11.05
C LEU A 257 14.58 -13.50 9.94
N ALA A 258 14.42 -14.82 9.90
CA ALA A 258 14.91 -15.68 8.83
C ALA A 258 13.82 -15.85 7.75
N VAL A 259 13.42 -14.74 7.13
CA VAL A 259 12.37 -14.69 6.11
C VAL A 259 12.86 -13.91 4.88
N SER A 260 12.29 -14.22 3.72
CA SER A 260 12.25 -13.31 2.58
C SER A 260 11.31 -12.16 2.93
N TRP A 261 11.81 -10.93 2.76
CA TRP A 261 11.05 -9.72 3.04
C TRP A 261 11.30 -8.68 1.97
N SER A 262 10.23 -7.97 1.58
CA SER A 262 10.31 -6.83 0.67
C SER A 262 9.24 -5.80 1.03
N ASP A 263 9.64 -4.52 1.06
CA ASP A 263 8.74 -3.38 1.23
C ASP A 263 8.01 -2.98 -0.06
N VAL A 264 8.32 -3.67 -1.16
CA VAL A 264 7.81 -3.41 -2.50
C VAL A 264 7.92 -1.92 -2.86
N GLY A 265 9.04 -1.29 -2.48
CA GLY A 265 9.25 0.15 -2.64
C GLY A 265 9.53 0.60 -4.07
N SER A 266 9.83 -0.33 -4.98
CA SER A 266 10.20 -0.07 -6.37
C SER A 266 9.99 -1.30 -7.26
N TRP A 267 10.04 -1.10 -8.58
CA TRP A 267 9.98 -2.21 -9.54
C TRP A 267 11.18 -3.14 -9.45
N ASP A 268 12.36 -2.62 -9.09
CA ASP A 268 13.52 -3.45 -8.75
C ASP A 268 13.20 -4.35 -7.54
N SER A 269 12.57 -3.80 -6.49
CA SER A 269 12.13 -4.58 -5.32
C SER A 269 11.09 -5.65 -5.67
N VAL A 270 10.23 -5.40 -6.67
CA VAL A 270 9.29 -6.40 -7.21
C VAL A 270 10.05 -7.50 -7.94
N TYR A 271 10.98 -7.17 -8.84
CA TYR A 271 11.79 -8.16 -9.54
C TYR A 271 12.56 -9.07 -8.57
N GLU A 272 13.11 -8.50 -7.50
CA GLU A 272 13.85 -9.29 -6.51
C GLU A 272 12.95 -10.21 -5.69
N ALA A 273 11.76 -9.74 -5.29
CA ALA A 273 10.86 -10.47 -4.41
C ALA A 273 10.13 -11.65 -5.06
N PHE A 274 10.06 -11.68 -6.38
CA PHE A 274 9.28 -12.68 -7.12
C PHE A 274 10.16 -13.78 -7.70
N GLU A 275 9.55 -14.95 -7.87
CA GLU A 275 10.17 -16.10 -8.50
C GLU A 275 10.52 -15.79 -9.96
N LYS A 276 11.69 -16.28 -10.38
CA LYS A 276 12.27 -16.02 -11.70
C LYS A 276 12.23 -17.31 -12.51
N ASP A 277 11.97 -17.17 -13.81
CA ASP A 277 12.04 -18.30 -14.73
C ASP A 277 13.50 -18.68 -15.06
N GLN A 278 13.66 -19.67 -15.95
CA GLN A 278 14.97 -20.14 -16.43
C GLN A 278 15.86 -19.06 -17.09
N ASN A 279 15.26 -17.96 -17.58
CA ASN A 279 15.95 -16.83 -18.20
C ASN A 279 16.12 -15.66 -17.21
N GLN A 280 15.86 -15.89 -15.92
CA GLN A 280 15.87 -14.88 -14.87
C GLN A 280 14.84 -13.77 -15.09
N ASN A 281 13.73 -14.05 -15.76
CA ASN A 281 12.63 -13.11 -15.92
C ASN A 281 11.57 -13.31 -14.83
N VAL A 282 10.97 -12.21 -14.38
CA VAL A 282 9.72 -12.22 -13.62
C VAL A 282 8.60 -11.85 -14.57
N LYS A 283 7.61 -12.73 -14.72
CA LYS A 283 6.47 -12.55 -15.63
C LYS A 283 5.17 -12.55 -14.84
N ILE A 284 4.38 -11.49 -14.99
CA ILE A 284 3.09 -11.34 -14.31
C ILE A 284 2.04 -11.06 -15.39
N GLY A 285 0.97 -11.86 -15.42
CA GLY A 285 -0.10 -11.73 -16.41
C GLY A 285 0.25 -12.36 -17.77
N SER A 286 -0.31 -11.81 -18.85
CA SER A 286 -0.17 -12.36 -20.20
C SER A 286 1.13 -11.89 -20.85
N VAL A 287 2.18 -12.71 -20.77
CA VAL A 287 3.52 -12.40 -21.27
C VAL A 287 4.03 -13.50 -22.19
N LEU A 288 4.55 -13.09 -23.35
CA LEU A 288 5.30 -13.94 -24.27
C LEU A 288 6.68 -13.33 -24.51
N ASP A 289 7.73 -14.12 -24.41
CA ASP A 289 9.10 -13.67 -24.62
C ASP A 289 9.88 -14.65 -25.49
N ILE A 290 10.77 -14.09 -26.30
CA ILE A 290 11.71 -14.83 -27.14
C ILE A 290 13.09 -14.24 -26.86
N ASP A 291 13.98 -15.03 -26.26
CA ASP A 291 15.35 -14.61 -25.91
C ASP A 291 15.44 -13.37 -24.99
N THR A 292 14.40 -13.06 -24.20
CA THR A 292 14.46 -12.00 -23.18
C THR A 292 15.07 -12.54 -21.89
N LYS A 293 15.90 -11.75 -21.20
CA LYS A 293 16.60 -12.16 -19.98
C LYS A 293 16.58 -11.11 -18.88
N ASN A 294 16.74 -11.54 -17.63
CA ASN A 294 16.98 -10.68 -16.47
C ASN A 294 15.94 -9.55 -16.28
N SER A 295 14.70 -9.73 -16.77
CA SER A 295 13.70 -8.65 -16.91
C SER A 295 12.43 -8.87 -16.08
N LEU A 296 11.77 -7.79 -15.64
CA LEU A 296 10.42 -7.81 -15.09
C LEU A 296 9.44 -7.40 -16.19
N ILE A 297 8.43 -8.24 -16.44
CA ILE A 297 7.39 -7.98 -17.43
C ILE A 297 6.04 -8.17 -16.76
N VAL A 298 5.28 -7.10 -16.64
CA VAL A 298 3.95 -7.07 -16.03
C VAL A 298 2.94 -6.67 -17.08
N SER A 299 2.00 -7.58 -17.34
CA SER A 299 0.82 -7.39 -18.17
C SER A 299 -0.39 -7.35 -17.25
N ASN A 300 -1.18 -6.28 -17.31
CA ASN A 300 -2.41 -6.19 -16.54
C ASN A 300 -3.65 -6.35 -17.40
N ASN A 301 -3.59 -5.96 -18.69
CA ASN A 301 -4.75 -5.99 -19.58
C ASN A 301 -4.44 -6.67 -20.92
N ARG A 302 -3.28 -6.38 -21.51
CA ARG A 302 -2.92 -6.81 -22.87
C ARG A 302 -1.75 -7.79 -22.87
N LEU A 303 -1.66 -8.62 -23.91
CA LEU A 303 -0.47 -9.45 -24.14
C LEU A 303 0.76 -8.55 -24.32
N VAL A 304 1.80 -8.77 -23.51
CA VAL A 304 3.10 -8.13 -23.68
C VAL A 304 4.07 -9.14 -24.31
N SER A 305 4.54 -8.83 -25.52
CA SER A 305 5.51 -9.65 -26.24
C SER A 305 6.89 -8.99 -26.29
N THR A 306 7.95 -9.73 -26.00
CA THR A 306 9.33 -9.23 -26.01
C THR A 306 10.25 -10.12 -26.84
N ILE A 307 11.21 -9.53 -27.55
CA ILE A 307 12.21 -10.27 -28.33
C ILE A 307 13.59 -9.68 -28.04
N ARG A 308 14.53 -10.49 -27.55
CA ARG A 308 15.93 -10.13 -27.31
C ARG A 308 16.14 -8.87 -26.46
N LEU A 309 15.37 -8.75 -25.38
CA LEU A 309 15.55 -7.69 -24.38
C LEU A 309 16.33 -8.21 -23.17
N GLU A 310 17.06 -7.33 -22.50
CA GLU A 310 17.81 -7.69 -21.29
C GLU A 310 17.77 -6.57 -20.27
N GLU A 311 17.64 -6.93 -18.99
CA GLU A 311 17.59 -6.01 -17.85
C GLU A 311 16.48 -4.95 -17.92
N MET A 312 15.32 -5.32 -18.46
CA MET A 312 14.20 -4.39 -18.64
C MET A 312 13.15 -4.52 -17.53
N LEU A 313 12.53 -3.40 -17.20
CA LEU A 313 11.30 -3.28 -16.44
C LEU A 313 10.21 -2.82 -17.41
N ILE A 314 9.25 -3.68 -17.69
CA ILE A 314 8.13 -3.41 -18.61
C ILE A 314 6.84 -3.61 -17.84
N VAL A 315 6.04 -2.56 -17.72
CA VAL A 315 4.77 -2.61 -17.00
C VAL A 315 3.68 -1.99 -17.84
N GLU A 316 2.75 -2.82 -18.26
CA GLU A 316 1.56 -2.43 -19.00
C GLU A 316 0.37 -2.33 -18.04
N THR A 317 -0.32 -1.20 -18.11
CA THR A 317 -1.67 -1.00 -17.59
C THR A 317 -2.57 -0.56 -18.71
N GLU A 318 -3.87 -0.58 -18.43
CA GLU A 318 -4.91 -0.21 -19.37
C GLU A 318 -4.75 1.19 -19.98
N ASP A 319 -4.22 2.13 -19.20
CA ASP A 319 -4.07 3.55 -19.54
C ASP A 319 -2.62 3.96 -19.86
N ALA A 320 -1.62 3.15 -19.50
CA ALA A 320 -0.23 3.54 -19.58
C ALA A 320 0.73 2.35 -19.71
N ILE A 321 1.87 2.59 -20.36
CA ILE A 321 2.99 1.66 -20.41
C ILE A 321 4.21 2.35 -19.82
N PHE A 322 4.88 1.67 -18.89
CA PHE A 322 6.17 2.06 -18.34
C PHE A 322 7.24 1.11 -18.84
N ILE A 323 8.34 1.67 -19.34
CA ILE A 323 9.51 0.92 -19.77
C ILE A 323 10.74 1.62 -19.20
N SER A 324 11.60 0.87 -18.53
CA SER A 324 12.89 1.34 -18.03
C SER A 324 13.91 0.22 -18.02
N LYS A 325 15.19 0.58 -17.98
CA LYS A 325 16.22 -0.35 -17.52
C LYS A 325 16.07 -0.58 -16.00
N LYS A 326 16.44 -1.77 -15.52
CA LYS A 326 16.61 -2.07 -14.09
C LYS A 326 17.66 -1.16 -13.44
N GLY A 327 17.51 -0.89 -12.15
CA GLY A 327 18.37 -0.02 -11.36
C GLY A 327 18.02 1.48 -11.41
N GLU A 328 17.00 1.86 -12.19
CA GLU A 328 16.62 3.27 -12.42
C GLU A 328 15.51 3.77 -11.47
N SER A 329 15.29 3.08 -10.35
CA SER A 329 14.24 3.38 -9.36
C SER A 329 14.16 4.86 -8.92
N GLN A 330 15.28 5.56 -8.79
CA GLN A 330 15.29 6.99 -8.44
C GLN A 330 14.66 7.86 -9.54
N ARG A 331 14.86 7.52 -10.82
CA ARG A 331 14.31 8.28 -11.95
C ARG A 331 12.79 8.12 -12.07
N VAL A 332 12.23 7.00 -11.61
CA VAL A 332 10.77 6.80 -11.56
C VAL A 332 10.11 7.85 -10.68
N LYS A 333 10.72 8.21 -9.54
CA LYS A 333 10.21 9.27 -8.66
C LYS A 333 10.15 10.63 -9.39
N HIS A 334 11.16 10.93 -10.21
CA HIS A 334 11.18 12.15 -11.02
C HIS A 334 10.12 12.12 -12.12
N LEU A 335 9.98 10.98 -12.82
CA LEU A 335 8.95 10.77 -13.84
C LEU A 335 7.54 11.02 -13.28
N VAL A 336 7.22 10.44 -12.12
CA VAL A 336 5.90 10.62 -11.49
C VAL A 336 5.63 12.09 -11.16
N LYS A 337 6.65 12.82 -10.69
CA LYS A 337 6.53 14.27 -10.42
C LYS A 337 6.21 15.05 -11.71
N GLU A 338 6.94 14.77 -12.78
CA GLU A 338 6.72 15.40 -14.08
C GLU A 338 5.34 15.07 -14.68
N LEU A 339 4.89 13.82 -14.53
CA LEU A 339 3.54 13.41 -14.94
C LEU A 339 2.46 14.15 -14.16
N ALA A 340 2.67 14.40 -12.87
CA ALA A 340 1.73 15.16 -12.04
C ALA A 340 1.65 16.62 -12.47
N GLU A 341 2.80 17.27 -12.72
CA GLU A 341 2.89 18.63 -13.24
C GLU A 341 2.20 18.77 -14.61
N LYS A 342 2.23 17.71 -15.43
CA LYS A 342 1.57 17.65 -16.74
C LYS A 342 0.11 17.16 -16.69
N GLY A 343 -0.46 16.87 -15.52
CA GLY A 343 -1.82 16.35 -15.36
C GLY A 343 -2.05 14.93 -15.90
N LYS A 344 -0.97 14.18 -16.19
CA LYS A 344 -1.00 12.80 -16.73
C LYS A 344 -0.81 11.71 -15.66
N ALA A 345 -0.70 12.09 -14.40
CA ALA A 345 -0.52 11.14 -13.30
C ALA A 345 -1.81 10.51 -12.77
N LYS A 346 -2.99 10.95 -13.22
CA LYS A 346 -4.28 10.42 -12.76
C LYS A 346 -4.60 9.08 -13.40
N ARG A 347 -5.19 8.17 -12.62
CA ARG A 347 -5.78 6.94 -13.13
C ARG A 347 -7.23 7.19 -13.48
N LEU A 348 -7.74 6.46 -14.46
CA LEU A 348 -9.18 6.23 -14.52
C LEU A 348 -9.61 5.31 -13.36
N PRO A 349 -10.83 5.49 -12.82
CA PRO A 349 -11.35 4.61 -11.77
C PRO A 349 -11.39 3.14 -12.23
N PRO A 350 -11.34 2.15 -11.32
CA PRO A 350 -11.54 0.75 -11.68
C PRO A 350 -12.83 0.56 -12.48
N GLY A 351 -12.75 -0.20 -13.58
CA GLY A 351 -13.85 -0.40 -14.52
C GLY A 351 -13.90 0.63 -15.64
N PHE A 352 -13.14 1.73 -15.57
CA PHE A 352 -13.07 2.74 -16.62
C PHE A 352 -11.82 2.55 -17.50
N VAL A 353 -12.03 2.50 -18.81
CA VAL A 353 -11.00 2.35 -19.84
C VAL A 353 -11.06 3.57 -20.73
N LEU A 354 -9.96 4.28 -20.95
CA LEU A 354 -9.95 5.33 -21.98
C LEU A 354 -9.93 4.64 -23.34
N LEU A 355 -10.98 4.80 -24.13
CA LEU A 355 -11.00 4.29 -25.50
C LEU A 355 -10.35 5.29 -26.45
N ASP A 356 -10.67 6.57 -26.29
CA ASP A 356 -10.10 7.65 -27.10
C ASP A 356 -10.19 9.00 -26.37
N LYS A 357 -9.29 9.93 -26.71
CA LYS A 357 -9.29 11.29 -26.16
C LYS A 357 -8.67 12.27 -27.12
N THR A 358 -9.41 13.33 -27.40
CA THR A 358 -8.95 14.50 -28.17
C THR A 358 -9.11 15.77 -27.33
N GLU A 359 -8.83 16.94 -27.92
CA GLU A 359 -9.17 18.22 -27.28
C GLU A 359 -10.67 18.50 -27.24
N GLU A 360 -11.46 17.79 -28.04
CA GLU A 360 -12.90 18.01 -28.20
C GLU A 360 -13.77 17.01 -27.44
N TYR A 361 -13.28 15.77 -27.26
CA TYR A 361 -14.02 14.71 -26.60
C TYR A 361 -13.14 13.74 -25.81
N GLU A 362 -13.76 13.00 -24.88
CA GLU A 362 -13.17 11.89 -24.15
C GLU A 362 -14.13 10.69 -24.13
N ILE A 363 -13.71 9.56 -24.70
CA ILE A 363 -14.50 8.32 -24.75
C ILE A 363 -13.92 7.33 -23.75
N LYS A 364 -14.74 6.84 -22.83
CA LYS A 364 -14.37 5.88 -21.81
C LYS A 364 -15.29 4.66 -21.87
N LYS A 365 -14.76 3.45 -21.87
CA LYS A 365 -15.56 2.25 -21.55
C LYS A 365 -15.74 2.19 -20.04
N VAL A 366 -16.94 1.90 -19.55
CA VAL A 366 -17.23 1.73 -18.13
C VAL A 366 -17.80 0.33 -17.90
N SER A 367 -17.18 -0.46 -17.04
CA SER A 367 -17.59 -1.81 -16.69
C SER A 367 -17.98 -1.83 -15.22
N LEU A 368 -19.26 -2.08 -14.93
CA LEU A 368 -19.81 -2.11 -13.57
C LEU A 368 -20.35 -3.49 -13.24
N SER A 369 -20.19 -3.90 -11.98
CA SER A 369 -20.86 -5.10 -11.46
C SER A 369 -22.34 -4.80 -11.18
N PRO A 370 -23.27 -5.78 -11.29
CA PRO A 370 -24.72 -5.54 -11.13
C PRO A 370 -25.18 -4.88 -9.82
N MET A 371 -24.36 -4.92 -8.77
CA MET A 371 -24.66 -4.31 -7.46
C MET A 371 -23.91 -2.99 -7.20
N GLU A 372 -23.11 -2.50 -8.15
CA GLU A 372 -22.36 -1.25 -7.99
C GLU A 372 -23.21 -0.06 -8.47
N LYS A 373 -23.48 0.87 -7.55
CA LYS A 373 -24.06 2.18 -7.91
C LYS A 373 -22.92 3.12 -8.31
N MET A 374 -23.06 3.76 -9.46
CA MET A 374 -22.15 4.79 -9.92
C MET A 374 -22.80 6.16 -9.75
N SER A 375 -22.13 7.05 -9.02
CA SER A 375 -22.45 8.47 -9.01
C SER A 375 -21.47 9.17 -9.96
N TYR A 376 -21.97 9.69 -11.08
CA TYR A 376 -21.18 10.53 -11.98
C TYR A 376 -21.61 11.98 -11.80
N ALA A 377 -20.68 12.87 -11.42
CA ALA A 377 -20.94 14.29 -11.30
C ALA A 377 -20.59 14.97 -12.64
N GLN A 378 -21.60 15.49 -13.34
CA GLN A 378 -21.41 16.25 -14.57
C GLN A 378 -20.60 17.51 -14.28
N LYS A 379 -19.57 17.74 -15.10
CA LYS A 379 -18.77 18.96 -15.03
C LYS A 379 -19.47 20.06 -15.81
N GLU A 380 -19.43 21.27 -15.26
CA GLU A 380 -19.95 22.47 -15.93
C GLU A 380 -19.24 22.66 -17.29
N GLY A 381 -20.01 22.81 -18.37
CA GLY A 381 -19.50 22.97 -19.74
C GLY A 381 -19.12 21.67 -20.47
N ILE A 382 -19.42 20.50 -19.90
CA ILE A 382 -19.22 19.19 -20.53
C ILE A 382 -20.56 18.47 -20.72
N ASP A 383 -20.86 18.13 -21.97
CA ASP A 383 -21.99 17.28 -22.33
C ASP A 383 -21.59 15.81 -22.19
N VAL A 384 -22.51 14.97 -21.73
CA VAL A 384 -22.24 13.58 -21.40
C VAL A 384 -23.25 12.67 -22.09
N GLN A 385 -22.76 11.67 -22.82
CA GLN A 385 -23.57 10.63 -23.44
C GLN A 385 -23.15 9.25 -22.92
N TRP A 386 -24.13 8.38 -22.66
CA TRP A 386 -23.92 7.00 -22.25
C TRP A 386 -24.45 6.07 -23.34
N VAL A 387 -23.68 5.06 -23.72
CA VAL A 387 -24.05 4.03 -24.71
C VAL A 387 -23.78 2.66 -24.10
N THR A 388 -24.71 1.71 -24.21
CA THR A 388 -24.47 0.32 -23.80
C THR A 388 -23.86 -0.51 -24.91
N LEU A 389 -23.02 -1.48 -24.54
CA LEU A 389 -22.66 -2.60 -25.39
C LEU A 389 -23.52 -3.80 -24.98
N GLY A 390 -24.77 -3.85 -25.44
CA GLY A 390 -25.67 -5.02 -25.28
C GLY A 390 -25.71 -5.86 -26.56
N GLU A 391 -26.00 -7.16 -26.44
CA GLU A 391 -26.10 -8.11 -27.59
C GLU A 391 -27.11 -7.68 -28.67
N ASN A 392 -28.03 -6.76 -28.35
CA ASN A 392 -29.08 -6.30 -29.26
C ASN A 392 -28.93 -4.85 -29.76
N GLY A 393 -27.85 -4.13 -29.40
CA GLY A 393 -27.66 -2.75 -29.89
C GLY A 393 -28.70 -1.73 -29.42
N ASP A 394 -29.45 -2.02 -28.35
CA ASP A 394 -30.43 -1.10 -27.79
C ASP A 394 -29.70 0.14 -27.21
N GLU A 395 -30.14 1.35 -27.61
CA GLU A 395 -29.69 2.62 -27.03
C GLU A 395 -30.50 2.94 -25.77
N TRP A 396 -29.81 3.18 -24.64
CA TRP A 396 -30.45 3.58 -23.38
C TRP A 396 -29.87 4.90 -22.90
N THR A 397 -30.74 5.88 -22.68
CA THR A 397 -30.35 7.22 -22.22
C THR A 397 -30.63 7.38 -20.74
N LEU A 398 -29.65 7.95 -20.03
CA LEU A 398 -29.84 8.44 -18.67
C LEU A 398 -30.64 9.75 -18.75
N ASN A 399 -31.66 9.93 -17.90
CA ASN A 399 -32.33 11.22 -17.82
C ASN A 399 -31.45 12.27 -17.09
N GLU A 400 -31.86 13.53 -17.16
CA GLU A 400 -31.14 14.70 -16.63
C GLU A 400 -30.81 14.60 -15.13
N ASN A 401 -31.47 13.70 -14.40
CA ASN A 401 -31.28 13.47 -12.97
C ASN A 401 -30.43 12.22 -12.66
N GLY A 402 -29.85 11.60 -13.68
CA GLY A 402 -29.02 10.41 -13.51
C GLY A 402 -29.80 9.12 -13.30
N HIS A 403 -31.09 9.09 -13.64
CA HIS A 403 -31.94 7.90 -13.52
C HIS A 403 -32.17 7.24 -14.88
N TRP A 404 -32.30 5.92 -14.88
CA TRP A 404 -32.61 5.16 -16.09
C TRP A 404 -34.09 5.23 -16.43
N GLU A 405 -34.42 5.51 -17.69
CA GLU A 405 -35.74 5.28 -18.25
C GLU A 405 -35.74 3.93 -19.01
N ASN A 406 -36.80 3.12 -18.84
CA ASN A 406 -36.96 1.80 -19.44
C ASN A 406 -35.92 0.71 -19.03
N PHE A 407 -35.48 0.69 -17.78
CA PHE A 407 -34.49 -0.28 -17.28
C PHE A 407 -35.11 -1.52 -16.63
N ASN A 408 -34.71 -2.72 -17.08
CA ASN A 408 -35.05 -4.00 -16.45
C ASN A 408 -33.82 -4.95 -16.49
N PRO A 409 -33.02 -5.05 -15.41
CA PRO A 409 -31.73 -5.76 -15.47
C PRO A 409 -31.91 -7.27 -15.40
N THR A 410 -31.55 -7.99 -16.47
CA THR A 410 -31.57 -9.46 -16.51
C THR A 410 -30.21 -10.11 -16.79
N SER A 411 -29.11 -9.36 -16.97
CA SER A 411 -27.79 -9.96 -17.29
C SER A 411 -26.68 -9.64 -16.27
N GLU A 412 -25.78 -10.61 -16.09
CA GLU A 412 -24.56 -10.51 -15.29
C GLU A 412 -23.45 -9.82 -16.12
N GLN A 413 -23.01 -8.63 -15.66
CA GLN A 413 -22.05 -7.70 -16.29
C GLN A 413 -22.54 -7.00 -17.57
N MET A 414 -22.59 -5.66 -17.51
CA MET A 414 -22.78 -4.79 -18.67
C MET A 414 -21.56 -3.87 -18.84
N SER A 415 -21.11 -3.72 -20.09
CA SER A 415 -20.12 -2.72 -20.49
C SER A 415 -20.82 -1.53 -21.13
N TRP A 416 -20.40 -0.34 -20.74
CA TRP A 416 -20.93 0.94 -21.20
C TRP A 416 -19.82 1.73 -21.88
N ILE A 417 -20.18 2.70 -22.71
CA ILE A 417 -19.30 3.72 -23.28
C ILE A 417 -19.85 5.06 -22.82
N LEU A 418 -19.02 5.79 -22.07
CA LEU A 418 -19.20 7.16 -21.66
C LEU A 418 -18.48 8.06 -22.66
N ILE A 419 -19.21 8.98 -23.29
CA ILE A 419 -18.66 10.00 -24.19
C ILE A 419 -18.85 11.35 -23.52
N GLU A 420 -17.76 12.06 -23.22
CA GLU A 420 -17.76 13.42 -22.70
C GLU A 420 -17.36 14.36 -23.85
N THR A 421 -18.18 15.37 -24.17
CA THR A 421 -17.88 16.39 -25.19
C THR A 421 -17.94 17.80 -24.61
N LYS A 422 -17.27 18.78 -25.24
CA LYS A 422 -17.45 20.21 -24.89
C LYS A 422 -18.86 20.66 -25.29
N ALA A 423 -19.50 21.48 -24.44
CA ALA A 423 -20.88 21.93 -24.58
C ALA A 423 -21.28 22.39 -26.00
N ASN A 424 -22.52 22.07 -26.41
CA ASN A 424 -23.15 22.37 -27.70
C ASN A 424 -22.63 21.58 -28.91
N ARG A 425 -22.06 20.38 -28.69
CA ARG A 425 -21.72 19.44 -29.77
C ARG A 425 -22.10 18.03 -29.38
N LEU A 426 -23.29 17.61 -29.80
CA LEU A 426 -23.68 16.20 -29.82
C LEU A 426 -22.91 15.53 -30.97
N LEU A 427 -22.04 14.56 -30.64
CA LEU A 427 -21.49 13.65 -31.65
C LEU A 427 -22.64 12.74 -32.11
N SER A 428 -22.92 12.68 -33.41
CA SER A 428 -23.81 11.64 -33.93
C SER A 428 -23.00 10.35 -34.07
N LEU A 429 -23.50 9.27 -33.46
CA LEU A 429 -22.85 7.95 -33.46
C LEU A 429 -22.59 7.39 -34.87
N SER A 430 -23.28 7.89 -35.89
CA SER A 430 -23.04 7.61 -37.31
C SER A 430 -21.67 8.05 -37.83
N SER A 431 -20.91 8.83 -37.06
CA SER A 431 -19.55 9.28 -37.40
C SER A 431 -18.43 8.44 -36.76
N LEU A 432 -18.78 7.49 -35.89
CA LEU A 432 -17.84 6.65 -35.13
C LEU A 432 -17.72 5.21 -35.66
N SER A 433 -18.19 4.94 -36.88
CA SER A 433 -18.11 3.62 -37.54
C SER A 433 -16.71 3.22 -37.97
#